data_AF-A0AAD4NAU9-F1
#
_entry.id   AF-A0AAD4NAU9-F1
#
_cell.length_a   1.000
_cell.length_b   1.000
_cell.length_c   1.000
_cell.angle_alpha   90.00
_cell.angle_beta   90.00
_cell.angle_gamma   90.00
#
_symmetry.space_group_name_H-M   'P 1'
#
loop_
_entity.id
_entity.type
_entity.pdbx_description
1 polymer ?
#
loop_
_entity_poly.entity_id
_entity_poly.type
_entity_poly.pdbx_seq_one_letter_code
_entity_poly.pdbx_strand_id
1 'polypeptide(L)'
;MMQTFATKDFDENASRVQRSAHNHGPSSEHGKLCKAPYRPNLLDPLERCTAIQGSNHNGCAETGFSCQDGYCCPDKASVCSSPVDSGHENEPDEHFGRYAYDESLKACIKFSYFGNAGNYNNFIKHNECIRFCSS
;
A
#
# COMPACT_ATOMS: atom_id res chain seq x y z
N MET A 1 31.00 -49.64 -25.68
CA MET A 1 30.05 -48.59 -26.09
C MET A 1 29.68 -47.82 -24.83
N MET A 2 30.30 -46.66 -24.67
CA MET A 2 30.17 -45.81 -23.47
C MET A 2 28.81 -45.10 -23.52
N GLN A 3 27.99 -45.28 -22.48
CA GLN A 3 26.82 -44.42 -22.27
C GLN A 3 27.32 -43.13 -21.62
N THR A 4 27.30 -42.05 -22.39
CA THR A 4 27.65 -40.70 -21.94
C THR A 4 26.49 -40.12 -21.13
N PHE A 5 26.74 -39.84 -19.86
CA PHE A 5 25.92 -38.94 -19.05
C PHE A 5 26.12 -37.52 -19.57
N ALA A 6 25.05 -36.88 -20.02
CA ALA A 6 25.03 -35.45 -20.29
C ALA A 6 24.30 -34.76 -19.14
N THR A 7 25.04 -34.25 -18.16
CA THR A 7 24.58 -33.19 -17.27
C THR A 7 24.43 -31.95 -18.13
N LYS A 8 23.20 -31.63 -18.56
CA LYS A 8 22.95 -30.35 -19.22
C LYS A 8 22.96 -29.27 -18.15
N ASP A 9 23.92 -28.38 -18.33
CA ASP A 9 24.25 -27.23 -17.52
C ASP A 9 23.02 -26.39 -17.17
N PHE A 10 22.98 -26.01 -15.89
CA PHE A 10 21.99 -25.13 -15.31
C PHE A 10 22.41 -23.68 -15.61
N ASP A 11 22.45 -23.31 -16.89
CA ASP A 11 22.81 -21.96 -17.29
C ASP A 11 21.58 -21.03 -17.30
N GLU A 12 21.61 -20.14 -16.32
CA GLU A 12 21.49 -18.70 -16.57
C GLU A 12 20.21 -18.22 -17.27
N ASN A 13 19.07 -18.26 -16.56
CA ASN A 13 18.02 -17.27 -16.83
C ASN A 13 17.25 -16.83 -15.59
N ALA A 14 17.97 -16.41 -14.56
CA ALA A 14 17.43 -15.64 -13.43
C ALA A 14 17.25 -14.15 -13.80
N SER A 15 16.72 -13.85 -15.00
CA SER A 15 16.60 -12.45 -15.49
C SER A 15 15.17 -11.99 -15.80
N ARG A 16 14.13 -12.80 -15.55
CA ARG A 16 12.72 -12.39 -15.80
C ARG A 16 11.88 -12.15 -14.55
N VAL A 17 12.48 -11.67 -13.44
CA VAL A 17 11.73 -11.14 -12.27
C VAL A 17 12.23 -9.74 -11.86
N GLN A 18 12.80 -8.99 -12.80
CA GLN A 18 13.16 -7.59 -12.58
C GLN A 18 12.64 -6.68 -13.68
N ARG A 19 11.31 -6.58 -13.81
CA ARG A 19 10.71 -5.29 -14.21
C ARG A 19 10.50 -4.47 -12.94
N SER A 20 11.62 -4.05 -12.38
CA SER A 20 11.67 -2.95 -11.43
C SER A 20 11.52 -1.66 -12.21
N ALA A 21 10.34 -1.05 -12.13
CA ALA A 21 10.16 0.38 -11.90
C ALA A 21 8.71 0.76 -12.21
N HIS A 22 8.07 1.42 -11.26
CA HIS A 22 7.14 2.51 -11.57
C HIS A 22 5.84 2.10 -12.26
N ASN A 23 4.97 1.35 -11.56
CA ASN A 23 3.53 1.62 -11.70
C ASN A 23 3.24 2.97 -11.03
N HIS A 24 3.67 4.05 -11.68
CA HIS A 24 3.06 5.37 -11.56
C HIS A 24 1.72 5.31 -12.30
N GLY A 25 0.80 4.50 -11.77
CA GLY A 25 -0.61 4.81 -11.91
C GLY A 25 -0.94 6.06 -11.07
N PRO A 26 -2.15 6.62 -11.18
CA PRO A 26 -2.60 7.83 -10.44
C PRO A 26 -2.55 7.74 -8.89
N SER A 27 -1.97 6.68 -8.31
CA SER A 27 -2.01 6.27 -6.91
C SER A 27 -0.79 6.56 -6.03
N SER A 28 0.10 7.46 -6.45
CA SER A 28 1.09 8.03 -5.53
C SER A 28 0.61 9.31 -4.85
N GLU A 29 -0.58 9.79 -5.19
CA GLU A 29 -1.02 11.13 -4.82
C GLU A 29 -1.49 11.21 -3.36
N HIS A 30 -2.23 10.21 -2.87
CA HIS A 30 -2.79 10.28 -1.52
C HIS A 30 -1.72 10.40 -0.44
N GLY A 31 -0.70 9.54 -0.47
CA GLY A 31 0.42 9.62 0.48
C GLY A 31 1.23 10.92 0.34
N LYS A 32 1.36 11.46 -0.88
CA LYS A 32 2.04 12.75 -1.12
C LYS A 32 1.25 13.93 -0.55
N LEU A 33 -0.04 14.02 -0.85
CA LEU A 33 -0.93 15.09 -0.36
C LEU A 33 -1.03 15.07 1.16
N CYS A 34 -1.13 13.89 1.75
CA CYS A 34 -1.21 13.69 3.18
C CYS A 34 0.15 13.59 3.89
N LYS A 35 1.26 13.80 3.17
CA LYS A 35 2.63 13.70 3.70
C LYS A 35 2.86 12.43 4.55
N ALA A 36 2.28 11.31 4.11
CA ALA A 36 2.23 10.05 4.84
C ALA A 36 2.86 8.91 4.01
N PRO A 37 3.39 7.86 4.65
CA PRO A 37 4.13 6.83 3.94
C PRO A 37 3.28 5.71 3.33
N TYR A 38 1.96 5.69 3.60
CA TYR A 38 1.07 4.73 2.96
C TYR A 38 1.00 4.95 1.44
N ARG A 39 0.82 3.87 0.69
CA ARG A 39 0.77 3.89 -0.79
C ARG A 39 -0.28 2.93 -1.36
N PRO A 40 -1.58 3.14 -1.08
CA PRO A 40 -2.63 2.37 -1.69
C PRO A 40 -2.87 2.78 -3.16
N ASN A 41 -3.45 1.91 -3.98
CA ASN A 41 -3.95 2.25 -5.31
C ASN A 41 -5.46 2.52 -5.28
N LEU A 42 -5.85 3.61 -4.61
CA LEU A 42 -7.22 4.09 -4.60
C LEU A 42 -7.43 5.01 -5.81
N LEU A 43 -8.51 4.77 -6.55
CA LEU A 43 -8.88 5.57 -7.72
C LEU A 43 -9.71 6.80 -7.36
N ASP A 44 -10.40 6.75 -6.22
CA ASP A 44 -11.21 7.86 -5.73
C ASP A 44 -10.30 8.99 -5.21
N PRO A 45 -10.46 10.24 -5.69
CA PRO A 45 -9.65 11.35 -5.23
C PRO A 45 -9.96 11.72 -3.78
N LEU A 46 -8.96 12.25 -3.05
CA LEU A 46 -9.19 12.79 -1.71
C LEU A 46 -10.18 13.96 -1.73
N GLU A 47 -11.14 13.93 -0.81
CA GLU A 47 -12.04 15.05 -0.57
C GLU A 47 -11.23 16.29 -0.10
N ARG A 48 -11.65 17.49 -0.53
CA ARG A 48 -11.12 18.73 0.03
C ARG A 48 -11.82 19.04 1.34
N CYS A 49 -11.07 19.31 2.40
CA CYS A 49 -11.69 19.75 3.64
C CYS A 49 -12.36 21.12 3.46
N THR A 50 -13.51 21.27 4.11
CA THR A 50 -14.31 22.50 4.06
C THR A 50 -14.20 23.24 5.39
N ALA A 51 -14.23 24.57 5.37
CA ALA A 51 -14.30 25.39 6.58
C ALA A 51 -15.72 25.38 7.22
N ILE A 52 -16.58 24.43 6.85
CA ILE A 52 -18.00 24.48 7.21
C ILE A 52 -18.16 24.20 8.70
N GLN A 53 -18.83 25.15 9.35
CA GLN A 53 -19.35 25.07 10.71
C GLN A 53 -20.35 23.90 10.79
N GLY A 54 -19.91 22.74 11.28
CA GLY A 54 -20.74 21.53 11.38
C GLY A 54 -20.03 20.22 11.02
N SER A 55 -18.84 20.28 10.42
CA SER A 55 -17.99 19.10 10.27
C SER A 55 -17.35 18.75 11.62
N ASN A 56 -17.78 17.63 12.22
CA ASN A 56 -16.89 16.93 13.14
C ASN A 56 -15.73 16.38 12.30
N HIS A 57 -14.51 16.31 12.84
CA HIS A 57 -13.28 15.94 12.11
C HIS A 57 -12.60 17.07 11.30
N ASN A 58 -12.57 18.29 11.84
CA ASN A 58 -11.78 19.41 11.31
C ASN A 58 -12.01 19.75 9.82
N GLY A 59 -13.25 19.67 9.33
CA GLY A 59 -13.56 19.99 7.93
C GLY A 59 -13.80 18.80 7.02
N CYS A 60 -13.74 17.57 7.53
CA CYS A 60 -13.96 16.33 6.77
C CYS A 60 -15.31 15.70 7.08
N ALA A 61 -15.99 15.15 6.07
CA ALA A 61 -17.31 14.54 6.24
C ALA A 61 -17.24 13.16 6.90
N GLU A 62 -16.12 12.44 6.70
CA GLU A 62 -15.94 11.06 7.15
C GLU A 62 -15.18 10.95 8.47
N THR A 63 -15.61 10.02 9.33
CA THR A 63 -14.89 9.67 10.56
C THR A 63 -13.57 8.99 10.23
N GLY A 64 -12.51 9.30 11.01
CA GLY A 64 -11.19 8.71 10.80
C GLY A 64 -10.38 9.40 9.70
N PHE A 65 -10.82 10.58 9.26
CA PHE A 65 -10.08 11.49 8.40
C PHE A 65 -9.97 12.86 9.06
N SER A 66 -8.83 13.52 8.91
CA SER A 66 -8.60 14.90 9.35
C SER A 66 -8.09 15.77 8.20
N CYS A 67 -8.44 17.05 8.23
CA CYS A 67 -7.96 18.02 7.25
C CYS A 67 -6.44 18.23 7.38
N GLN A 68 -5.72 17.95 6.30
CA GLN A 68 -4.29 18.18 6.17
C GLN A 68 -4.00 18.78 4.79
N ASP A 69 -3.32 19.94 4.79
CA ASP A 69 -2.96 20.66 3.56
C ASP A 69 -4.13 20.90 2.58
N GLY A 70 -5.36 21.02 3.10
CA GLY A 70 -6.57 21.24 2.30
C GLY A 70 -7.28 19.97 1.81
N TYR A 71 -6.80 18.79 2.21
CA TYR A 71 -7.39 17.50 1.87
C TYR A 71 -7.76 16.69 3.12
N CYS A 72 -8.77 15.85 3.02
CA CYS A 72 -9.14 14.91 4.07
C CYS A 72 -8.25 13.69 4.01
N CYS A 73 -7.36 13.59 4.98
CA CYS A 73 -6.35 12.53 5.06
C CYS A 73 -6.71 11.56 6.18
N PRO A 74 -6.59 10.25 5.98
CA PRO A 74 -6.90 9.26 6.99
C PRO A 74 -5.99 9.43 8.21
N ASP A 75 -6.61 9.41 9.39
CA ASP A 75 -5.91 9.50 10.65
C ASP A 75 -5.03 8.27 10.88
N LYS A 76 -3.94 8.45 11.61
CA LYS A 76 -3.05 7.33 11.97
C LYS A 76 -3.82 6.16 12.60
N ALA A 77 -4.80 6.45 13.47
CA ALA A 77 -5.61 5.41 14.10
C ALA A 77 -6.43 4.62 13.06
N SER A 78 -7.12 5.30 12.14
CA SER A 78 -7.95 4.61 11.12
C SER A 78 -7.09 3.79 10.16
N VAL A 79 -5.91 4.29 9.79
CA VAL A 79 -4.94 3.53 8.98
C VAL A 79 -4.46 2.29 9.73
N CYS A 80 -3.95 2.44 10.95
CA CYS A 80 -3.27 1.36 11.65
C CYS A 80 -4.21 0.31 12.23
N SER A 81 -5.49 0.64 12.43
CA SER A 81 -6.52 -0.30 12.87
C SER A 81 -7.27 -1.00 11.72
N SER A 82 -7.03 -0.58 10.47
CA SER A 82 -7.69 -1.18 9.32
C SER A 82 -7.15 -2.60 9.07
N PRO A 83 -8.02 -3.57 8.69
CA PRO A 83 -7.56 -4.91 8.34
C PRO A 83 -6.65 -4.90 7.11
N VAL A 84 -5.92 -5.99 6.89
CA VAL A 84 -5.25 -6.21 5.60
C VAL A 84 -6.30 -6.27 4.50
N ASP A 85 -6.06 -5.56 3.41
CA ASP A 85 -6.91 -5.59 2.23
C ASP A 85 -6.06 -5.76 0.97
N SER A 86 -6.16 -6.95 0.37
CA SER A 86 -5.47 -7.31 -0.88
C SER A 86 -6.02 -6.55 -2.09
N GLY A 87 -7.19 -5.93 -1.97
CA GLY A 87 -7.86 -5.24 -3.05
C GLY A 87 -8.35 -6.20 -4.14
N HIS A 88 -8.31 -5.75 -5.39
CA HIS A 88 -8.80 -6.52 -6.54
C HIS A 88 -7.71 -6.78 -7.57
N GLU A 89 -7.79 -7.93 -8.24
CA GLU A 89 -6.94 -8.29 -9.38
C GLU A 89 -7.18 -7.30 -10.53
N ASN A 90 -6.11 -6.65 -10.97
CA ASN A 90 -6.10 -5.88 -12.22
C ASN A 90 -5.77 -6.78 -13.42
N GLU A 91 -4.79 -7.67 -13.24
CA GLU A 91 -4.29 -8.59 -14.24
C GLU A 91 -4.14 -9.98 -13.60
N PRO A 92 -4.36 -11.07 -14.35
CA PRO A 92 -4.18 -12.42 -13.84
C PRO A 92 -2.74 -12.65 -13.32
N ASP A 93 -2.62 -13.31 -12.17
CA ASP A 93 -1.36 -13.72 -11.55
C ASP A 93 -0.40 -12.59 -11.10
N GLU A 94 -0.76 -11.31 -11.29
CA GLU A 94 0.06 -10.17 -10.84
C GLU A 94 -0.28 -9.79 -9.39
N HIS A 95 0.74 -9.79 -8.52
CA HIS A 95 0.62 -9.32 -7.15
C HIS A 95 1.92 -8.69 -6.64
N PHE A 96 1.76 -7.77 -5.70
CA PHE A 96 2.84 -6.98 -5.12
C PHE A 96 2.97 -7.27 -3.63
N GLY A 97 4.20 -7.50 -3.17
CA GLY A 97 4.47 -7.60 -1.73
C GLY A 97 4.33 -6.24 -1.05
N ARG A 98 3.46 -6.15 -0.05
CA ARG A 98 3.20 -4.95 0.77
C ARG A 98 3.31 -5.28 2.25
N TYR A 99 3.31 -4.25 3.09
CA TYR A 99 3.26 -4.36 4.54
C TYR A 99 2.02 -3.65 5.08
N ALA A 100 1.41 -4.24 6.11
CA ALA A 100 0.27 -3.69 6.85
C ALA A 100 0.52 -3.88 8.34
N TYR A 101 0.06 -2.95 9.18
CA TYR A 101 0.13 -3.10 10.62
C TYR A 101 -0.99 -4.02 11.11
N ASP A 102 -0.62 -5.00 11.93
CA ASP A 102 -1.56 -5.84 12.66
C ASP A 102 -1.56 -5.42 14.13
N GLU A 103 -2.69 -4.86 14.59
CA GLU A 103 -2.80 -4.37 15.95
C GLU A 103 -2.75 -5.45 17.02
N SER A 104 -3.14 -6.68 16.68
CA SER A 104 -3.14 -7.82 17.62
C SER A 104 -1.72 -8.31 17.86
N LEU A 105 -0.89 -8.29 16.81
CA LEU A 105 0.53 -8.66 16.86
C LEU A 105 1.44 -7.50 17.24
N LYS A 106 0.91 -6.27 17.20
CA LYS A 106 1.68 -5.02 17.33
C LYS A 106 2.87 -4.97 16.38
N ALA A 107 2.70 -5.50 15.17
CA ALA A 107 3.77 -5.70 14.20
C ALA A 107 3.28 -5.43 12.77
N CYS A 108 4.22 -5.11 11.87
CA CYS A 108 3.92 -4.98 10.45
C CYS A 108 4.12 -6.31 9.74
N ILE A 109 3.04 -6.88 9.22
CA ILE A 109 3.04 -8.15 8.50
C ILE A 109 3.14 -7.92 6.99
N LYS A 110 3.75 -8.85 6.28
CA LYS A 110 3.82 -8.83 4.81
C LYS A 110 2.57 -9.50 4.22
N PHE A 111 1.98 -8.92 3.19
CA PHE A 111 0.83 -9.48 2.48
C PHE A 111 0.95 -9.29 0.95
N SER A 112 0.14 -10.04 0.20
CA SER A 112 0.00 -9.91 -1.25
C SER A 112 -1.10 -8.90 -1.58
N TYR A 113 -0.74 -7.87 -2.33
CA TYR A 113 -1.65 -6.82 -2.80
C TYR A 113 -1.80 -6.94 -4.32
N PHE A 114 -3.03 -6.96 -4.82
CA PHE A 114 -3.30 -7.15 -6.24
C PHE A 114 -3.14 -5.88 -7.09
N GLY A 115 -2.76 -4.77 -6.45
CA GLY A 115 -2.43 -3.56 -7.15
C GLY A 115 -3.63 -2.67 -7.46
N ASN A 116 -4.85 -3.00 -7.05
CA ASN A 116 -6.05 -2.15 -7.19
C ASN A 116 -6.81 -2.04 -5.87
N ALA A 117 -7.46 -0.91 -5.62
CA ALA A 117 -8.28 -0.69 -4.43
C ALA A 117 -7.51 -0.97 -3.13
N GLY A 118 -8.13 -1.61 -2.15
CA GLY A 118 -7.56 -1.85 -0.84
C GLY A 118 -7.85 -0.71 0.12
N ASN A 119 -7.00 -0.57 1.14
CA ASN A 119 -7.09 0.53 2.10
C ASN A 119 -5.71 1.15 2.40
N TYR A 120 -5.70 2.18 3.25
CA TYR A 120 -4.49 2.94 3.58
C TYR A 120 -3.49 2.16 4.47
N ASN A 121 -3.86 1.03 5.07
CA ASN A 121 -2.93 0.15 5.78
C ASN A 121 -2.07 -0.67 4.79
N ASN A 122 -1.35 0.05 3.93
CA ASN A 122 -0.62 -0.50 2.81
C ASN A 122 0.66 0.29 2.59
N PHE A 123 1.80 -0.31 2.96
CA PHE A 123 3.12 0.30 2.92
C PHE A 123 4.05 -0.49 2.00
N ILE A 124 4.96 0.20 1.32
CA ILE A 124 5.97 -0.45 0.48
C ILE A 124 7.04 -1.12 1.35
N LYS A 125 7.48 -0.42 2.39
CA LYS A 125 8.58 -0.87 3.25
C LYS A 125 8.08 -1.17 4.66
N HIS A 126 8.61 -2.25 5.25
CA HIS A 126 8.34 -2.62 6.63
C HIS A 126 8.64 -1.48 7.62
N ASN A 127 9.77 -0.78 7.44
CA ASN A 127 10.18 0.29 8.33
C ASN A 127 9.27 1.53 8.26
N GLU A 128 8.67 1.80 7.11
CA GLU A 128 7.67 2.87 6.92
C GLU A 128 6.40 2.55 7.71
N CYS A 129 5.91 1.31 7.60
CA CYS A 129 4.78 0.81 8.38
C CYS A 129 5.04 0.90 9.88
N ILE A 130 6.17 0.37 10.38
CA ILE A 130 6.49 0.39 11.81
C ILE A 130 6.61 1.81 12.34
N ARG A 131 7.33 2.71 11.63
CA ARG A 131 7.48 4.10 12.07
C ARG A 131 6.14 4.83 12.13
N PHE A 132 5.25 4.55 11.17
CA PHE A 132 3.95 5.17 11.11
C PHE A 132 3.02 4.64 12.22
N CYS A 133 2.89 3.33 12.38
CA CYS A 133 1.88 2.72 13.28
C CYS A 133 2.34 2.40 14.69
N SER A 134 3.64 2.15 14.92
CA SER A 134 4.17 1.77 16.24
C SER A 134 4.76 2.94 17.03
N SER A 135 4.52 4.18 16.60
CA SER A 135 4.92 5.41 17.29
C SER A 135 3.87 5.95 18.25
#